data_AF-A0A7W1T3Z8-F1
#
_entry.id   AF-A0A7W1T3Z8-F1
#
_cell.length_a   1.000
_cell.length_b   1.000
_cell.length_c   1.000
_cell.angle_alpha   90.00
_cell.angle_beta   90.00
_cell.angle_gamma   90.00
#
_symmetry.space_group_name_H-M   'P 1'
#
loop_
_entity.id
_entity.type
_entity.pdbx_description
1 polymer ?
#
loop_
_entity_poly.entity_id
_entity_poly.type
_entity_poly.pdbx_seq_one_letter_code
_entity_poly.pdbx_strand_id
1 'polypeptide(L)'
;MMRRYLSVVMLSVMVLMIAGCANGKENSSEPTSEDVQVLFEKRDSKIGDNSAVSAIVQHLYLRDYIQEIQLQTKKKPYGVTVTYEIPDSDETPNSPDIHEKNAAVLFSLIPNLDSVTFMFNADNSSLGGTYYRSKMGNVVKENLEDISKSEESLSQFLDS
;
A
#
# COMPACT_ATOMS: atom_id res chain seq x y z
N MET A 1 -38.45 -21.15 57.43
CA MET A 1 -39.13 -21.66 56.23
C MET A 1 -39.38 -20.47 55.32
N MET A 2 -38.61 -20.32 54.23
CA MET A 2 -38.98 -19.70 52.94
C MET A 2 -37.73 -19.41 52.09
N ARG A 3 -37.62 -20.18 50.98
CA ARG A 3 -37.26 -19.77 49.61
C ARG A 3 -35.83 -19.23 49.40
N ARG A 4 -34.80 -20.00 49.01
CA ARG A 4 -34.61 -20.87 47.82
C ARG A 4 -35.06 -20.25 46.48
N TYR A 5 -34.60 -19.04 46.12
CA TYR A 5 -34.63 -18.53 44.73
C TYR A 5 -33.45 -17.59 44.39
N LEU A 6 -32.33 -17.63 45.13
CA LEU A 6 -31.17 -16.77 44.86
C LEU A 6 -30.15 -17.42 43.92
N SER A 7 -30.59 -18.33 43.04
CA SER A 7 -29.69 -19.10 42.15
C SER A 7 -29.91 -18.89 40.65
N VAL A 8 -30.88 -18.08 40.19
CA VAL A 8 -31.16 -18.03 38.74
C VAL A 8 -31.63 -16.66 38.27
N VAL A 9 -30.93 -15.59 38.62
CA VAL A 9 -31.10 -14.32 37.89
C VAL A 9 -29.72 -13.71 37.64
N MET A 10 -29.38 -13.61 36.35
CA MET A 10 -28.34 -12.76 35.78
C MET A 10 -26.88 -13.21 35.85
N LEU A 11 -26.65 -14.46 35.44
CA LEU A 11 -25.50 -14.80 34.61
C LEU A 11 -25.65 -14.09 33.23
N SER A 12 -25.14 -12.86 33.10
CA SER A 12 -24.76 -12.20 31.82
C SER A 12 -24.63 -10.69 32.00
N VAL A 13 -23.54 -10.23 32.62
CA VAL A 13 -22.98 -8.92 32.26
C VAL A 13 -21.56 -9.17 31.81
N MET A 14 -21.48 -9.78 30.63
CA MET A 14 -20.34 -9.72 29.74
C MET A 14 -20.40 -8.35 29.07
N VAL A 15 -19.68 -7.37 29.64
CA VAL A 15 -19.19 -6.25 28.86
C VAL A 15 -17.74 -6.06 29.30
N LEU A 16 -16.87 -6.82 28.63
CA LEU A 16 -15.46 -6.47 28.49
C LEU A 16 -15.45 -5.09 27.81
N MET A 17 -15.21 -4.05 28.61
CA MET A 17 -14.79 -2.75 28.11
C MET A 17 -13.41 -2.95 27.49
N ILE A 18 -13.40 -3.27 26.19
CA ILE A 18 -12.19 -3.15 25.41
C ILE A 18 -11.90 -1.65 25.37
N ALA A 19 -10.79 -1.27 25.99
CA ALA A 19 -10.21 0.04 25.84
C ALA A 19 -9.88 0.24 24.35
N GLY A 20 -10.71 1.00 23.65
CA GLY A 20 -10.37 1.57 22.36
C GLY A 20 -9.34 2.68 22.58
N CYS A 21 -8.08 2.31 22.68
CA CYS A 21 -6.96 3.23 22.58
C CYS A 21 -6.47 3.26 21.12
N ALA A 22 -6.25 4.47 20.61
CA ALA A 22 -5.71 4.85 19.30
C ALA A 22 -6.70 4.63 18.13
N ASN A 23 -6.88 5.60 17.22
CA ASN A 23 -5.81 6.17 16.41
C ASN A 23 -5.89 7.70 16.27
N GLY A 24 -4.70 8.30 16.31
CA GLY A 24 -4.46 9.65 15.82
C GLY A 24 -4.64 9.71 14.30
N LYS A 25 -4.75 10.94 13.78
CA LYS A 25 -4.78 11.32 12.36
C LYS A 25 -4.26 10.22 11.42
N GLU A 26 -5.18 9.65 10.65
CA GLU A 26 -4.87 8.80 9.49
C GLU A 26 -4.09 9.65 8.48
N ASN A 27 -2.79 9.39 8.38
CA ASN A 27 -1.95 9.97 7.35
C ASN A 27 -1.76 8.89 6.29
N SER A 28 -2.30 9.13 5.08
CA SER A 28 -2.41 8.22 3.94
C SER A 28 -3.25 6.95 4.10
N SER A 29 -4.13 6.71 3.12
CA SER A 29 -4.95 5.51 2.99
C SER A 29 -4.04 4.29 2.76
N GLU A 30 -3.95 3.44 3.77
CA GLU A 30 -3.27 2.15 3.73
C GLU A 30 -4.09 1.16 2.89
N PRO A 31 -3.45 0.21 2.16
CA PRO A 31 -4.15 -0.83 1.41
C PRO A 31 -4.99 -1.73 2.32
N THR A 32 -6.23 -2.01 1.92
CA THR A 32 -7.12 -2.95 2.63
C THR A 32 -6.98 -4.39 2.12
N SER A 33 -7.62 -5.35 2.79
CA SER A 33 -7.72 -6.73 2.32
C SER A 33 -8.39 -6.86 0.94
N GLU A 34 -9.33 -5.98 0.61
CA GLU A 34 -9.91 -5.90 -0.73
C GLU A 34 -8.90 -5.35 -1.75
N ASP A 35 -8.08 -4.37 -1.36
CA ASP A 35 -7.01 -3.87 -2.21
C ASP A 35 -5.98 -4.96 -2.54
N VAL A 36 -5.61 -5.79 -1.55
CA VAL A 36 -4.70 -6.93 -1.76
C VAL A 36 -5.25 -7.91 -2.80
N GLN A 37 -6.55 -8.21 -2.77
CA GLN A 37 -7.18 -9.07 -3.77
C GLN A 37 -7.07 -8.45 -5.17
N VAL A 38 -7.41 -7.16 -5.31
CA VAL A 38 -7.30 -6.45 -6.59
C VAL A 38 -5.86 -6.44 -7.09
N LEU A 39 -4.89 -6.15 -6.23
CA LEU A 39 -3.47 -6.16 -6.57
C LEU A 39 -3.01 -7.54 -7.06
N PHE A 40 -3.39 -8.60 -6.35
CA PHE A 40 -3.00 -9.97 -6.69
C PHE A 40 -3.64 -10.46 -8.01
N GLU A 41 -4.86 -10.03 -8.31
CA GLU A 41 -5.50 -10.27 -9.61
C GLU A 41 -4.73 -9.62 -10.78
N LYS A 42 -3.99 -8.53 -10.52
CA LYS A 42 -3.16 -7.83 -11.53
C LYS A 42 -1.72 -8.32 -11.60
N ARG A 43 -1.32 -9.37 -10.89
CA ARG A 43 0.04 -9.94 -11.01
C ARG A 43 0.35 -10.34 -12.45
N ASP A 44 1.64 -10.35 -12.79
CA ASP A 44 2.18 -10.64 -14.13
C ASP A 44 1.77 -9.65 -15.25
N SER A 45 1.17 -8.52 -14.88
CA SER A 45 0.83 -7.44 -15.81
C SER A 45 2.06 -6.90 -16.54
N LYS A 46 1.83 -6.31 -17.72
CA LYS A 46 2.88 -5.62 -18.48
C LYS A 46 2.74 -4.12 -18.29
N ILE A 47 3.86 -3.40 -18.26
CA ILE A 47 3.88 -1.93 -18.20
C ILE A 47 3.10 -1.25 -19.35
N GLY A 48 2.83 -1.96 -20.45
CA GLY A 48 1.99 -1.49 -21.56
C GLY A 48 0.48 -1.57 -21.31
N ASP A 49 0.04 -2.30 -20.28
CA ASP A 49 -1.37 -2.37 -19.86
C ASP A 49 -1.65 -1.22 -18.90
N ASN A 50 -2.04 -0.07 -19.46
CA ASN A 50 -2.30 1.13 -18.68
C ASN A 50 -3.45 0.95 -17.67
N SER A 51 -4.45 0.14 -17.99
CA SER A 51 -5.56 -0.17 -17.09
C SER A 51 -5.08 -0.98 -15.89
N ALA A 52 -4.26 -2.01 -16.10
CA ALA A 52 -3.70 -2.80 -15.00
C ALA A 52 -2.73 -1.96 -14.15
N VAL A 53 -1.84 -1.18 -14.77
CA VAL A 53 -0.90 -0.33 -14.02
C VAL A 53 -1.64 0.72 -13.20
N SER A 54 -2.66 1.37 -13.78
CA SER A 54 -3.47 2.35 -13.05
C SER A 54 -4.22 1.71 -11.89
N ALA A 55 -4.79 0.51 -12.07
CA ALA A 55 -5.43 -0.23 -10.99
C ALA A 55 -4.43 -0.54 -9.87
N ILE A 56 -3.23 -1.05 -10.19
CA ILE A 56 -2.21 -1.34 -9.17
C ILE A 56 -1.86 -0.08 -8.37
N VAL A 57 -1.49 1.01 -9.05
CA VAL A 57 -1.09 2.26 -8.37
C VAL A 57 -2.24 2.81 -7.51
N GLN A 58 -3.47 2.73 -8.00
CA GLN A 58 -4.63 3.16 -7.24
C GLN A 58 -4.94 2.28 -6.04
N HIS A 59 -4.34 1.09 -5.85
CA HIS A 59 -4.58 0.19 -4.70
C HIS A 59 -3.36 0.06 -3.78
N LEU A 60 -2.44 1.00 -3.89
CA LEU A 60 -1.27 1.13 -3.02
C LEU A 60 -1.45 2.29 -2.02
N TYR A 61 -0.50 2.41 -1.10
CA TYR A 61 -0.41 3.56 -0.20
C TYR A 61 -0.39 4.87 -0.99
N LEU A 62 -0.88 5.93 -0.34
CA LEU A 62 -0.95 7.30 -0.89
C LEU A 62 -1.95 7.47 -2.04
N ARG A 63 -2.89 6.53 -2.23
CA ARG A 63 -3.86 6.57 -3.35
C ARG A 63 -4.65 7.89 -3.44
N ASP A 64 -5.00 8.47 -2.31
CA ASP A 64 -5.82 9.68 -2.25
C ASP A 64 -5.08 10.94 -2.74
N TYR A 65 -3.76 10.89 -2.83
CA TYR A 65 -2.93 12.00 -3.29
C TYR A 65 -2.50 11.87 -4.75
N ILE A 66 -2.87 10.78 -5.45
CA ILE A 66 -2.44 10.56 -6.84
C ILE A 66 -3.06 11.64 -7.74
N GLN A 67 -2.19 12.40 -8.40
CA GLN A 67 -2.56 13.39 -9.40
C GLN A 67 -2.35 12.87 -10.82
N GLU A 68 -1.24 12.16 -11.05
CA GLU A 68 -0.89 11.69 -12.39
C GLU A 68 -0.15 10.36 -12.37
N ILE A 69 -0.40 9.52 -13.38
CA ILE A 69 0.37 8.30 -13.65
C ILE A 69 0.87 8.36 -15.10
N GLN A 70 2.19 8.39 -15.27
CA GLN A 70 2.84 8.43 -16.59
C GLN A 70 3.61 7.13 -16.86
N LEU A 71 3.45 6.57 -18.06
CA LEU A 71 4.06 5.30 -18.46
C LEU A 71 5.11 5.50 -19.57
N GLN A 72 6.33 5.06 -19.33
CA GLN A 72 7.40 4.99 -20.32
C GLN A 72 7.46 3.58 -20.92
N THR A 73 6.78 3.36 -22.04
CA THR A 73 6.61 2.03 -22.67
C THR A 73 7.23 1.91 -24.06
N LYS A 74 7.67 3.03 -24.66
CA LYS A 74 8.16 3.06 -26.05
C LYS A 74 9.58 2.52 -26.21
N LYS A 75 10.42 2.69 -25.20
CA LYS A 75 11.82 2.26 -25.19
C LYS A 75 12.24 1.93 -23.77
N LYS A 76 13.23 1.03 -23.64
CA LYS A 76 13.85 0.73 -22.35
C LYS A 76 14.72 1.90 -21.86
N PRO A 77 14.89 2.05 -20.53
CA PRO A 77 14.22 1.28 -19.47
C PRO A 77 12.72 1.58 -19.41
N TYR A 78 11.88 0.56 -19.22
CA TYR A 78 10.44 0.75 -19.03
C TYR A 78 10.16 1.28 -17.63
N GLY A 79 9.28 2.27 -17.53
CA GLY A 79 9.06 2.95 -16.25
C GLY A 79 7.65 3.45 -16.02
N VAL A 80 7.36 3.69 -14.75
CA VAL A 80 6.18 4.40 -14.27
C VAL A 80 6.64 5.61 -13.46
N THR A 81 5.98 6.75 -13.65
CA THR A 81 6.08 7.91 -12.77
C THR A 81 4.71 8.15 -12.16
N VAL A 82 4.63 8.19 -10.83
CA VAL A 82 3.42 8.55 -10.10
C VAL A 82 3.66 9.90 -9.45
N THR A 83 2.84 10.87 -9.82
CA THR A 83 2.88 12.23 -9.27
C THR A 83 1.78 12.33 -8.23
N TYR A 84 2.17 12.71 -7.02
CA TYR A 84 1.29 12.99 -5.90
C TYR A 84 1.18 14.51 -5.69
N GLU A 85 -0.02 14.99 -5.43
CA GLU A 85 -0.29 16.36 -5.01
C GLU A 85 -0.64 16.36 -3.52
N ILE A 86 0.24 16.94 -2.71
CA ILE A 86 0.09 16.92 -1.25
C ILE A 86 -0.33 18.32 -0.80
N PRO A 87 -1.48 18.45 -0.11
CA PRO A 87 -2.06 19.75 0.23
C PRO A 87 -1.27 20.53 1.29
N ASP A 88 -0.43 19.86 2.08
CA ASP A 88 0.45 20.49 3.08
C ASP A 88 1.79 19.75 3.15
N SER A 89 2.92 20.46 3.03
CA SER A 89 4.26 19.85 3.07
C SER A 89 4.56 19.17 4.40
N ASP A 90 3.93 19.61 5.48
CA ASP A 90 4.09 19.05 6.83
C ASP A 90 3.25 17.77 7.04
N GLU A 91 2.28 17.50 6.15
CA GLU A 91 1.45 16.28 6.17
C GLU A 91 1.92 15.24 5.14
N THR A 92 3.09 15.42 4.54
CA THR A 92 3.65 14.44 3.60
C THR A 92 3.83 13.10 4.31
N PRO A 93 3.13 12.02 3.87
CA PRO A 93 3.37 10.66 4.37
C PRO A 93 4.64 10.12 3.68
N ASN A 94 5.74 10.84 3.87
CA ASN A 94 7.03 10.65 3.23
C ASN A 94 7.92 9.79 4.13
N SER A 95 7.42 8.60 4.47
CA SER A 95 8.29 7.58 5.03
C SER A 95 8.97 6.86 3.86
N PRO A 96 10.31 6.79 3.82
CA PRO A 96 11.02 5.98 2.84
C PRO A 96 10.47 4.55 2.73
N ASP A 97 9.98 4.00 3.85
CA ASP A 97 9.35 2.67 3.91
C ASP A 97 8.13 2.54 3.00
N ILE A 98 7.23 3.53 2.99
CA ILE A 98 6.01 3.50 2.16
C ILE A 98 6.37 3.50 0.66
N HIS A 99 7.35 4.33 0.28
CA HIS A 99 7.79 4.43 -1.12
C HIS A 99 8.50 3.15 -1.57
N GLU A 100 9.32 2.57 -0.70
CA GLU A 100 10.00 1.30 -0.95
C GLU A 100 9.00 0.14 -1.10
N LYS A 101 7.98 0.08 -0.22
CA LYS A 101 6.86 -0.87 -0.33
C LYS A 101 6.10 -0.72 -1.65
N ASN A 102 5.66 0.49 -1.97
CA ASN A 102 4.94 0.75 -3.23
C ASN A 102 5.77 0.35 -4.45
N ALA A 103 7.05 0.70 -4.48
CA ALA A 103 7.93 0.35 -5.59
C ALA A 103 8.16 -1.17 -5.66
N ALA A 104 8.37 -1.85 -4.53
CA ALA A 104 8.56 -3.29 -4.49
C ALA A 104 7.32 -4.06 -4.97
N VAL A 105 6.12 -3.64 -4.59
CA VAL A 105 4.87 -4.23 -5.11
C VAL A 105 4.68 -3.95 -6.59
N LEU A 106 4.97 -2.74 -7.07
CA LEU A 106 4.94 -2.46 -8.52
C LEU A 106 5.90 -3.37 -9.29
N PHE A 107 7.11 -3.59 -8.77
CA PHE A 107 8.06 -4.50 -9.41
C PHE A 107 7.63 -5.98 -9.31
N SER A 108 7.04 -6.42 -8.20
CA SER A 108 6.57 -7.80 -8.06
C SER A 108 5.45 -8.12 -9.04
N LEU A 109 4.47 -7.21 -9.16
CA LEU A 109 3.28 -7.41 -10.01
C LEU A 109 3.52 -7.12 -11.50
N ILE A 110 4.54 -6.32 -11.86
CA ILE A 110 4.84 -5.92 -13.25
C ILE A 110 6.27 -6.39 -13.61
N PRO A 111 6.45 -7.63 -14.09
CA PRO A 111 7.79 -8.22 -14.26
C PRO A 111 8.71 -7.50 -15.24
N ASN A 112 8.14 -6.77 -16.21
CA ASN A 112 8.91 -6.03 -17.20
C ASN A 112 9.15 -4.55 -16.84
N LEU A 113 8.78 -4.11 -15.63
CA LEU A 113 9.04 -2.76 -15.13
C LEU A 113 10.51 -2.64 -14.68
N ASP A 114 11.24 -1.68 -15.23
CA ASP A 114 12.66 -1.45 -14.93
C ASP A 114 12.86 -0.38 -13.84
N SER A 115 12.02 0.67 -13.82
CA SER A 115 12.10 1.77 -12.86
C SER A 115 10.75 2.35 -12.43
N VAL A 116 10.67 2.84 -11.19
CA VAL A 116 9.52 3.56 -10.62
C VAL A 116 10.01 4.92 -10.13
N THR A 117 9.33 6.01 -10.49
CA THR A 117 9.61 7.34 -9.95
C THR A 117 8.39 7.85 -9.21
N PHE A 118 8.59 8.34 -7.99
CA PHE A 118 7.56 9.04 -7.23
C PHE A 118 7.91 10.53 -7.22
N MET A 119 6.95 11.37 -7.61
CA MET A 119 7.05 12.82 -7.54
C MET A 119 6.03 13.35 -6.55
N PHE A 120 6.44 14.27 -5.70
CA PHE A 120 5.62 14.89 -4.67
C PHE A 120 5.62 16.39 -4.91
N ASN A 121 4.45 16.92 -5.28
CA ASN A 121 4.26 18.34 -5.49
C ASN A 121 3.54 18.91 -4.26
N ALA A 122 4.13 19.96 -3.67
CA ALA A 122 3.55 20.72 -2.57
C ALA A 122 3.83 22.20 -2.80
N ASP A 123 2.77 23.02 -2.83
CA ASP A 123 2.79 24.45 -3.13
C ASP A 123 3.66 24.82 -4.35
N ASN A 124 4.90 25.24 -4.11
CA ASN A 124 5.87 25.71 -5.10
C ASN A 124 7.12 24.82 -5.19
N SER A 125 7.07 23.61 -4.64
CA SER A 125 8.17 22.67 -4.59
C SER A 125 7.78 21.32 -5.14
N SER A 126 8.75 20.66 -5.77
CA SER A 126 8.62 19.29 -6.25
C SER A 126 9.84 18.51 -5.78
N LEU A 127 9.59 17.37 -5.15
CA LEU A 127 10.61 16.41 -4.74
C LEU A 127 10.31 15.07 -5.39
N GLY A 128 11.34 14.30 -5.72
CA GLY A 128 11.12 13.00 -6.29
C GLY A 128 12.27 12.03 -6.05
N GLY A 129 11.94 10.75 -6.14
CA GLY A 129 12.87 9.64 -5.98
C GLY A 129 12.61 8.56 -7.01
N THR A 130 13.68 8.00 -7.58
CA THR A 130 13.60 6.91 -8.56
C THR A 130 14.18 5.62 -7.96
N TYR A 131 13.38 4.56 -8.05
CA TYR A 131 13.71 3.21 -7.66
C TYR A 131 13.96 2.35 -8.91
N TYR A 132 14.85 1.38 -8.79
CA TYR A 132 15.23 0.49 -9.88
C TYR A 132 15.02 -0.96 -9.46
N ARG A 133 14.41 -1.76 -10.35
CA ARG A 133 14.14 -3.18 -10.09
C ARG A 133 15.40 -3.92 -9.63
N SER A 134 16.53 -3.66 -10.30
CA SER A 134 17.81 -4.32 -10.04
C SER A 134 18.38 -4.08 -8.64
N LYS A 135 17.87 -3.10 -7.91
CA LYS A 135 18.31 -2.77 -6.54
C LYS A 135 17.25 -3.13 -5.50
N MET A 136 15.97 -3.21 -5.89
CA MET A 136 14.87 -3.23 -4.95
C MET A 136 14.92 -4.43 -4.00
N GLY A 137 15.25 -5.62 -4.47
CA GLY A 137 15.31 -6.80 -3.59
C GLY A 137 16.33 -6.65 -2.45
N ASN A 138 17.40 -5.88 -2.66
CA ASN A 138 18.36 -5.56 -1.58
C ASN A 138 17.85 -4.48 -0.63
N VAL A 139 17.04 -3.55 -1.14
CA VAL A 139 16.44 -2.46 -0.35
C VAL A 139 15.44 -3.06 0.64
N VAL A 140 14.49 -3.85 0.14
CA VAL A 140 13.46 -4.50 0.98
C VAL A 140 13.92 -5.80 1.63
N LYS A 141 15.15 -6.26 1.35
CA LYS A 141 15.74 -7.52 1.83
C LYS A 141 14.88 -8.75 1.53
N GLU A 142 14.18 -8.73 0.41
CA GLU A 142 13.27 -9.78 -0.04
C GLU A 142 13.37 -9.98 -1.56
N ASN A 143 13.08 -11.18 -2.03
CA ASN A 143 12.97 -11.43 -3.46
C ASN A 143 11.64 -10.86 -3.97
N LEU A 144 11.69 -10.02 -5.01
CA LEU A 144 10.50 -9.38 -5.56
C LEU A 144 9.45 -10.38 -6.05
N GLU A 145 9.85 -11.57 -6.49
CA GLU A 145 8.92 -12.61 -6.92
C GLU A 145 8.17 -13.25 -5.73
N ASP A 146 8.79 -13.27 -4.55
CA ASP A 146 8.18 -13.84 -3.35
C ASP A 146 7.08 -12.93 -2.77
N ILE A 147 7.21 -11.61 -2.95
CA ILE A 147 6.23 -10.60 -2.50
C ILE A 147 4.83 -10.91 -3.07
N SER A 148 4.73 -11.31 -4.33
CA SER A 148 3.43 -11.54 -5.00
C SER A 148 3.18 -13.01 -5.35
N LYS A 149 3.82 -13.97 -4.65
CA LYS A 149 3.62 -15.40 -4.91
C LYS A 149 2.23 -15.91 -4.49
N SER A 150 1.61 -15.27 -3.51
CA SER A 150 0.24 -15.51 -3.05
C SER A 150 -0.35 -14.20 -2.50
N GLU A 151 -1.67 -14.13 -2.41
CA GLU A 151 -2.37 -13.04 -1.70
C GLU A 151 -1.86 -12.87 -0.27
N GLU A 152 -1.61 -13.97 0.43
CA GLU A 152 -1.10 -13.96 1.81
C GLU A 152 0.30 -13.32 1.88
N SER A 153 1.21 -13.68 0.97
CA SER A 153 2.55 -13.08 0.95
C SER A 153 2.50 -11.59 0.60
N LEU A 154 1.60 -11.20 -0.30
CA LEU A 154 1.41 -9.80 -0.65
C LEU A 154 0.85 -8.98 0.52
N SER A 155 -0.14 -9.52 1.23
CA SER A 155 -0.69 -8.91 2.45
C SER A 155 0.40 -8.76 3.52
N GLN A 156 1.13 -9.84 3.82
CA GLN A 156 2.18 -9.84 4.83
C GLN A 156 3.27 -8.79 4.53
N PHE A 157 3.64 -8.61 3.26
CA PHE A 157 4.63 -7.62 2.86
C PHE A 157 4.11 -6.17 3.03
N LEU A 158 2.85 -5.92 2.69
CA LEU A 158 2.24 -4.60 2.89
C LEU A 158 2.15 -4.27 4.39
N ASP A 159 1.77 -5.24 5.22
CA ASP A 159 1.56 -5.09 6.66
C ASP A 159 2.86 -5.05 7.50
N SER A 160 4.03 -5.37 6.92
CA SER A 160 5.30 -5.58 7.67
C SER A 160 6.00 -4.32 8.16
#